data_AF-A0AA95M1K7-F1
#
_entry.id   AF-A0AA95M1K7-F1
#
_cell.length_a   1.000
_cell.length_b   1.000
_cell.length_c   1.000
_cell.angle_alpha   90.00
_cell.angle_beta   90.00
_cell.angle_gamma   90.00
#
_symmetry.space_group_name_H-M   'P 1'
#
loop_
_entity.id
_entity.type
_entity.pdbx_description
1 polymer ?
#
loop_
_entity_poly.entity_id
_entity_poly.type
_entity_poly.pdbx_seq_one_letter_code
_entity_poly.pdbx_strand_id
1 'polypeptide(L)'
;MIIRTGKDPSLLVNEGTGELKAEIKPNSLIIDPDELKKYNEIKKKQAQKEYAKARRAISYEKGIEPEIFIACKVNNIKEVSKKMDIYIATSVVKLLSKLTRKSDGLLVNKRGKAITQVEIQQVLGLGERRCRDVLKKIVDLKVIKSEKDPKDRRIILYYVDKKFHSMAESIHESFVQLNKNELNKMVENENLGNALGVLYKILPYVHFQTFYLVWNPTHNMLYKSQSLADSLLDEENPSKLEHLLQKEIAEIIGVHETTINEYINILEKNKIIKRDIQGDSVLHMVHPRVLKRYDTHYVPDDQNEYAKFIEVQFKQHQQRKSNSGRKPNKK
;
A
#
# COMPACT_ATOMS: atom_id res chain seq x y z
N MET A 1 -30.62 -19.62 -8.21
CA MET A 1 -31.34 -18.34 -7.98
C MET A 1 -31.88 -17.88 -9.32
N ILE A 2 -33.19 -17.87 -9.52
CA ILE A 2 -33.82 -17.53 -10.81
C ILE A 2 -34.00 -16.01 -10.86
N ILE A 3 -33.26 -15.32 -11.72
CA ILE A 3 -33.47 -13.88 -11.97
C ILE A 3 -34.56 -13.77 -13.04
N ARG A 4 -35.74 -13.28 -12.67
CA ARG A 4 -36.84 -12.98 -13.62
C ARG A 4 -36.66 -11.57 -14.17
N THR A 5 -36.44 -11.44 -15.47
CA THR A 5 -36.55 -10.18 -16.19
C THR A 5 -37.77 -10.24 -17.12
N GLY A 6 -38.80 -9.43 -16.82
CA GLY A 6 -39.80 -9.00 -17.80
C GLY A 6 -41.20 -9.66 -17.75
N LYS A 7 -42.17 -8.80 -17.39
CA LYS A 7 -43.62 -8.75 -17.70
C LYS A 7 -44.53 -9.95 -17.35
N ASP A 8 -45.40 -9.68 -16.37
CA ASP A 8 -46.64 -10.36 -15.92
C ASP A 8 -46.86 -11.83 -16.28
N PRO A 9 -46.92 -12.74 -15.28
CA PRO A 9 -47.47 -14.07 -15.50
C PRO A 9 -49.00 -14.01 -15.51
N SER A 10 -49.61 -14.22 -16.68
CA SER A 10 -51.03 -14.54 -16.78
C SER A 10 -51.29 -15.90 -16.12
N LEU A 11 -52.02 -15.91 -15.00
CA LEU A 11 -52.46 -17.12 -14.30
C LEU A 11 -53.70 -17.67 -14.99
N LEU A 12 -53.67 -18.95 -15.38
CA LEU A 12 -54.86 -19.70 -15.80
C LEU A 12 -55.28 -20.63 -14.66
N VAL A 13 -56.55 -20.52 -14.26
CA VAL A 13 -57.16 -21.35 -13.21
C VAL A 13 -57.82 -22.55 -13.87
N ASN A 14 -57.54 -23.76 -13.38
CA ASN A 14 -58.24 -24.95 -13.82
C ASN A 14 -59.62 -25.02 -13.12
N GLU A 15 -60.70 -24.77 -13.86
CA GLU A 15 -62.06 -24.62 -13.32
C GLU A 15 -62.62 -25.89 -12.67
N GLY A 16 -61.98 -27.06 -12.83
CA GLY A 16 -62.40 -28.31 -12.19
C GLY A 16 -61.77 -28.60 -10.82
N THR A 17 -60.58 -28.05 -10.52
CA THR A 17 -59.81 -28.44 -9.31
C THR A 17 -59.25 -27.28 -8.51
N GLY A 18 -59.30 -26.04 -9.01
CA GLY A 18 -58.80 -24.86 -8.31
C GLY A 18 -57.27 -24.79 -8.14
N GLU A 19 -56.51 -25.72 -8.74
CA GLU A 19 -55.05 -25.70 -8.66
C GLU A 19 -54.43 -24.70 -9.67
N LEU A 20 -53.57 -23.81 -9.16
CA LEU A 20 -52.74 -22.91 -9.96
C LEU A 20 -51.54 -23.67 -10.51
N LYS A 21 -51.54 -24.02 -11.81
CA LYS A 21 -50.35 -24.53 -12.49
C LYS A 21 -49.60 -23.38 -13.15
N ALA A 22 -48.40 -23.09 -12.66
CA ALA A 22 -47.46 -22.19 -13.33
C ALA A 22 -46.88 -22.89 -14.57
N GLU A 23 -47.28 -22.43 -15.75
CA GLU A 23 -46.68 -22.88 -17.00
C GLU A 23 -45.30 -22.22 -17.16
N ILE A 24 -44.23 -23.00 -16.97
CA ILE A 24 -42.85 -22.52 -17.19
C ILE A 24 -42.60 -22.50 -18.70
N LYS A 25 -42.56 -21.31 -19.30
CA LYS A 25 -42.16 -21.16 -20.71
C LYS A 25 -40.75 -21.74 -20.94
N PRO A 26 -40.52 -22.58 -21.97
CA PRO A 26 -39.29 -23.37 -22.15
C PRO A 26 -38.13 -22.58 -22.78
N ASN A 27 -37.96 -21.30 -22.45
CA ASN A 27 -36.85 -20.46 -22.94
C ASN A 27 -36.12 -19.72 -21.82
N SER A 28 -36.05 -20.33 -20.62
CA SER A 28 -35.08 -19.88 -19.62
C SER A 28 -33.71 -20.44 -20.04
N LEU A 29 -32.84 -19.56 -20.55
CA LEU A 29 -31.41 -19.85 -20.70
C LEU A 29 -30.88 -20.22 -19.32
N ILE A 30 -30.64 -21.51 -19.10
CA ILE A 30 -29.85 -22.01 -17.98
C ILE A 30 -28.43 -21.57 -18.30
N ILE A 31 -28.07 -20.36 -17.87
CA ILE A 31 -26.68 -19.92 -17.90
C ILE A 31 -26.00 -20.66 -16.76
N ASP A 32 -24.99 -21.46 -17.10
CA ASP A 32 -24.13 -22.09 -16.11
C ASP A 32 -23.62 -21.00 -15.15
N PRO A 33 -23.80 -21.16 -13.81
CA PRO A 33 -23.28 -20.23 -12.82
C PRO A 33 -21.81 -19.86 -13.02
N ASP A 34 -20.98 -20.79 -13.51
CA ASP A 34 -19.56 -20.56 -13.80
C ASP A 34 -19.35 -19.71 -15.05
N GLU A 35 -20.18 -19.86 -16.08
CA GLU A 35 -20.16 -19.01 -17.27
C GLU A 35 -20.62 -17.58 -16.96
N LEU A 36 -21.65 -17.42 -16.13
CA LEU A 36 -22.11 -16.11 -15.68
C LEU A 36 -21.04 -15.39 -14.85
N LYS A 37 -20.35 -16.12 -13.96
CA LYS A 37 -19.25 -15.58 -13.17
C LYS A 37 -18.10 -15.12 -14.08
N LYS A 38 -17.71 -15.94 -15.06
CA LYS A 38 -16.67 -15.61 -16.04
C LYS A 38 -17.04 -14.41 -16.90
N TYR A 39 -18.28 -14.31 -17.38
CA TYR A 39 -18.79 -13.18 -18.15
C TYR A 39 -18.75 -11.87 -17.33
N ASN A 40 -19.21 -11.92 -16.09
CA ASN A 40 -19.16 -10.77 -15.18
C ASN A 40 -17.72 -10.32 -14.89
N GLU A 41 -16.79 -11.25 -14.71
CA GLU A 41 -15.37 -10.94 -14.56
C GLU A 41 -14.77 -10.26 -15.81
N ILE A 42 -15.12 -10.72 -17.01
CA ILE A 42 -14.65 -10.13 -18.27
C ILE A 42 -15.21 -8.70 -18.44
N LYS A 43 -16.52 -8.53 -18.24
CA LYS A 43 -17.19 -7.22 -18.35
C LYS A 43 -16.62 -6.23 -17.32
N LYS A 44 -16.37 -6.70 -16.09
CA LYS A 44 -15.71 -5.92 -15.03
C LYS A 44 -14.29 -5.52 -15.43
N LYS A 45 -13.49 -6.41 -16.02
CA LYS A 45 -12.13 -6.10 -16.53
C LYS A 45 -12.15 -5.09 -17.68
N GLN A 46 -13.14 -5.14 -18.57
CA GLN A 46 -13.28 -4.20 -19.69
C GLN A 46 -13.63 -2.79 -19.20
N ALA A 47 -14.65 -2.66 -18.36
CA ALA A 47 -15.03 -1.38 -17.75
C ALA A 47 -13.86 -0.73 -16.98
N GLN A 48 -13.01 -1.54 -16.33
CA GLN A 48 -11.79 -1.07 -15.65
C GLN A 48 -10.76 -0.47 -16.60
N LYS A 49 -10.52 -1.11 -17.75
CA LYS A 49 -9.59 -0.60 -18.75
C LYS A 49 -10.07 0.73 -19.31
N GLU A 50 -11.37 0.86 -19.55
CA GLU A 50 -11.98 2.10 -20.05
C GLU A 50 -11.94 3.23 -19.02
N TYR A 51 -12.30 2.97 -17.76
CA TYR A 51 -12.20 3.96 -16.69
C TYR A 51 -10.76 4.41 -16.44
N ALA A 52 -9.81 3.47 -16.40
CA ALA A 52 -8.38 3.81 -16.25
C ALA A 52 -7.86 4.65 -17.44
N LYS A 53 -8.31 4.35 -18.66
CA LYS A 53 -7.98 5.12 -19.86
C LYS A 53 -8.58 6.52 -19.83
N ALA A 54 -9.85 6.66 -19.43
CA ALA A 54 -10.53 7.95 -19.28
C ALA A 54 -9.87 8.81 -18.19
N ARG A 55 -9.53 8.23 -17.03
CA ARG A 55 -8.84 8.94 -15.95
C ARG A 55 -7.44 9.40 -16.37
N ARG A 56 -6.69 8.56 -17.10
CA ARG A 56 -5.39 8.95 -17.68
C ARG A 56 -5.54 10.08 -18.68
N ALA A 57 -6.58 10.05 -19.53
CA ALA A 57 -6.87 11.13 -20.47
C ALA A 57 -7.17 12.45 -19.74
N ILE A 58 -8.01 12.43 -18.71
CA ILE A 58 -8.33 13.60 -17.88
C ILE A 58 -7.08 14.14 -17.16
N SER A 59 -6.22 13.27 -16.62
CA SER A 59 -4.96 13.70 -16.00
C SER A 59 -4.02 14.35 -17.02
N TYR A 60 -3.94 13.81 -18.23
CA TYR A 60 -3.13 14.35 -19.32
C TYR A 60 -3.66 15.70 -19.80
N GLU A 61 -4.98 15.84 -19.98
CA GLU A 61 -5.66 17.10 -20.34
C GLU A 61 -5.43 18.19 -19.29
N LYS A 62 -5.34 17.81 -18.00
CA LYS A 62 -5.07 18.74 -16.89
C LYS A 62 -3.57 18.99 -16.64
N GLY A 63 -2.68 18.42 -17.44
CA GLY A 63 -1.23 18.53 -17.24
C GLY A 63 -0.73 17.92 -15.92
N ILE A 64 -1.52 17.03 -15.31
CA ILE A 64 -1.17 16.37 -14.05
C ILE A 64 -0.27 15.18 -14.40
N GLU A 65 1.03 15.31 -14.15
CA GLU A 65 1.94 14.18 -14.28
C GLU A 65 1.54 13.06 -13.30
N PRO A 66 1.56 11.79 -13.76
CA PRO A 66 1.24 10.67 -12.89
C PRO A 66 2.26 10.60 -11.74
N GLU A 67 1.74 10.52 -10.51
CA GLU A 67 2.56 10.40 -9.32
C GLU A 67 3.50 9.19 -9.42
N ILE A 68 4.79 9.44 -9.23
CA ILE A 68 5.81 8.40 -9.31
C ILE A 68 5.80 7.62 -8.00
N PHE A 69 5.52 6.32 -8.08
CA PHE A 69 5.53 5.43 -6.93
C PHE A 69 6.36 4.17 -7.17
N ILE A 70 6.73 3.53 -6.07
CA ILE A 70 7.27 2.17 -6.05
C ILE A 70 6.16 1.27 -5.51
N ALA A 71 5.74 0.29 -6.28
CA ALA A 71 4.82 -0.71 -5.80
C ALA A 71 5.57 -1.70 -4.92
N CYS A 72 5.12 -1.85 -3.69
CA CYS A 72 5.64 -2.72 -2.66
C CYS A 72 4.66 -3.89 -2.47
N LYS A 73 5.04 -5.08 -2.93
CA LYS A 73 4.18 -6.27 -2.97
C LYS A 73 4.03 -6.89 -1.58
N VAL A 74 2.83 -6.76 -1.01
CA VAL A 74 2.56 -6.93 0.42
C VAL A 74 2.97 -8.31 0.94
N ASN A 75 2.54 -9.38 0.26
CA ASN A 75 2.79 -10.75 0.72
C ASN A 75 4.27 -11.10 0.68
N ASN A 76 4.95 -10.77 -0.43
CA ASN A 76 6.38 -11.01 -0.59
C ASN A 76 7.21 -10.23 0.44
N ILE A 77 6.83 -8.97 0.72
CA ILE A 77 7.51 -8.17 1.75
C ILE A 77 7.26 -8.74 3.15
N LYS A 78 6.03 -9.17 3.47
CA LYS A 78 5.68 -9.75 4.79
C LYS A 78 6.52 -11.00 5.10
N GLU A 79 6.76 -11.84 4.11
CA GLU A 79 7.57 -13.05 4.28
C GLU A 79 9.05 -12.73 4.52
N VAL A 80 9.63 -11.84 3.70
CA VAL A 80 11.06 -11.55 3.78
C VAL A 80 11.41 -10.63 4.96
N SER A 81 10.51 -9.74 5.36
CA SER A 81 10.75 -8.79 6.45
C SER A 81 10.96 -9.47 7.80
N LYS A 82 10.34 -10.65 8.01
CA LYS A 82 10.56 -11.49 9.21
C LYS A 82 12.01 -11.95 9.36
N LYS A 83 12.73 -12.08 8.24
CA LYS A 83 14.13 -12.52 8.17
C LYS A 83 15.12 -11.35 8.16
N MET A 84 14.61 -10.11 8.15
CA MET A 84 15.42 -8.91 8.14
C MET A 84 15.51 -8.30 9.53
N ASP A 85 16.74 -8.04 9.98
CA ASP A 85 16.94 -7.05 11.02
C ASP A 85 16.56 -5.64 10.51
N ILE A 86 16.34 -4.71 11.44
CA ILE A 86 15.89 -3.36 11.12
C ILE A 86 16.88 -2.57 10.24
N TYR A 87 18.15 -2.90 10.34
CA TYR A 87 19.22 -2.21 9.64
C TYR A 87 19.34 -2.66 8.18
N ILE A 88 19.12 -3.95 7.90
CA ILE A 88 18.93 -4.48 6.55
C ILE A 88 17.67 -3.89 5.93
N ALA A 89 16.56 -3.83 6.66
CA ALA A 89 15.32 -3.20 6.17
C ALA A 89 15.53 -1.72 5.82
N THR A 90 16.27 -0.98 6.67
CA THR A 90 16.65 0.42 6.41
C THR A 90 17.47 0.54 5.13
N SER A 91 18.43 -0.36 4.93
CA SER A 91 19.28 -0.38 3.74
C SER A 91 18.49 -0.66 2.46
N VAL A 92 17.51 -1.57 2.51
CA VAL A 92 16.59 -1.83 1.39
C VAL A 92 15.84 -0.55 1.01
N VAL A 93 15.23 0.16 1.96
CA VAL A 93 14.50 1.42 1.70
C VAL A 93 15.39 2.47 1.05
N LYS A 94 16.62 2.61 1.54
CA LYS A 94 17.62 3.52 0.96
C LYS A 94 17.95 3.15 -0.48
N LEU A 95 18.06 1.85 -0.80
CA LEU A 95 18.33 1.40 -2.18
C LEU A 95 17.11 1.55 -3.09
N LEU A 96 15.88 1.38 -2.58
CA LEU A 96 14.64 1.71 -3.32
C LEU A 96 14.61 3.20 -3.74
N SER A 97 15.30 4.08 -3.02
CA SER A 97 15.48 5.47 -3.45
C SER A 97 16.30 5.64 -4.75
N LYS A 98 16.92 4.57 -5.26
CA LYS A 98 17.71 4.56 -6.51
C LYS A 98 17.03 3.86 -7.69
N LEU A 99 15.78 3.41 -7.50
CA LEU A 99 14.97 2.94 -8.61
C LEU A 99 14.43 4.09 -9.45
N THR A 100 14.32 3.85 -10.76
CA THR A 100 13.61 4.73 -11.69
C THR A 100 12.70 3.93 -12.61
N ARG A 101 11.66 4.58 -13.17
CA ARG A 101 10.74 3.93 -14.12
C ARG A 101 11.46 3.31 -15.33
N LYS A 102 12.54 3.92 -15.80
CA LYS A 102 13.31 3.49 -16.98
C LYS A 102 14.38 2.43 -16.67
N SER A 103 14.67 2.17 -15.39
CA SER A 103 15.77 1.29 -14.98
C SER A 103 15.44 -0.20 -14.98
N ASP A 104 14.17 -0.57 -15.14
CA ASP A 104 13.71 -1.96 -15.06
C ASP A 104 14.17 -2.75 -13.81
N GLY A 105 14.31 -2.04 -12.68
CA GLY A 105 14.79 -2.62 -11.43
C GLY A 105 16.28 -2.37 -11.16
N LEU A 106 17.07 -1.96 -12.16
CA LEU A 106 18.48 -1.60 -11.97
C LEU A 106 18.60 -0.41 -11.02
N LEU A 107 19.50 -0.50 -10.04
CA LEU A 107 19.83 0.64 -9.20
C LEU A 107 20.68 1.63 -10.00
N VAL A 108 20.19 2.87 -10.13
CA VAL A 108 20.84 3.91 -10.91
C VAL A 108 21.10 5.17 -10.10
N ASN A 109 22.13 5.92 -10.50
CA ASN A 109 22.39 7.24 -9.96
C ASN A 109 21.46 8.30 -10.60
N LYS A 110 21.62 9.57 -10.18
CA LYS A 110 20.83 10.70 -10.70
C LYS A 110 20.98 10.90 -12.21
N ARG A 111 22.06 10.38 -12.82
CA ARG A 111 22.33 10.44 -14.27
C ARG A 111 21.75 9.24 -15.04
N GLY A 112 21.05 8.33 -14.36
CA GLY A 112 20.48 7.13 -14.96
C GLY A 112 21.49 6.03 -15.27
N LYS A 113 22.75 6.16 -14.81
CA LYS A 113 23.78 5.12 -14.95
C LYS A 113 23.72 4.16 -13.77
N ALA A 114 24.13 2.92 -13.98
CA ALA A 114 24.25 1.93 -12.90
C ALA A 114 25.05 2.51 -11.72
N ILE A 115 24.55 2.33 -10.51
CA ILE A 115 25.21 2.85 -9.31
C ILE A 115 26.47 2.03 -9.00
N THR A 116 27.56 2.71 -8.68
CA THR A 116 28.83 2.09 -8.29
C THR A 116 28.83 1.65 -6.82
N GLN A 117 29.77 0.77 -6.44
CA GLN A 117 29.96 0.37 -5.05
C GLN A 117 30.23 1.57 -4.11
N VAL A 118 30.92 2.61 -4.59
CA VAL A 118 31.20 3.83 -3.82
C VAL A 118 29.93 4.66 -3.64
N GLU A 119 29.13 4.81 -4.68
CA GLU A 119 27.84 5.51 -4.56
C GLU A 119 26.86 4.73 -3.66
N ILE A 120 26.86 3.39 -3.68
CA ILE A 120 26.05 2.60 -2.73
C ILE A 120 26.50 2.86 -1.29
N GLN A 121 27.81 2.89 -1.01
CA GLN A 121 28.34 3.25 0.31
C GLN A 121 27.83 4.61 0.79
N GLN A 122 27.83 5.61 -0.10
CA GLN A 122 27.30 6.94 0.21
C GLN A 122 25.79 6.90 0.49
N VAL A 123 25.02 6.19 -0.33
CA VAL A 123 23.56 6.04 -0.15
C VAL A 123 23.24 5.37 1.18
N LEU A 124 23.99 4.33 1.56
CA LEU A 124 23.77 3.61 2.81
C LEU A 124 24.35 4.36 4.02
N GLY A 125 25.36 5.21 3.82
CA GLY A 125 26.12 5.89 4.87
C GLY A 125 27.08 4.94 5.58
N LEU A 126 27.73 4.03 4.84
CA LEU A 126 28.52 2.92 5.38
C LEU A 126 29.91 2.85 4.77
N GLY A 127 30.90 2.46 5.58
CA GLY A 127 32.21 2.05 5.08
C GLY A 127 32.15 0.80 4.21
N GLU A 128 33.16 0.62 3.36
CA GLU A 128 33.17 -0.37 2.28
C GLU A 128 32.88 -1.80 2.74
N ARG A 129 33.58 -2.29 3.77
CA ARG A 129 33.42 -3.67 4.28
C ARG A 129 31.97 -3.91 4.73
N ARG A 130 31.44 -3.02 5.57
CA ARG A 130 30.07 -3.13 6.09
C ARG A 130 29.03 -3.01 4.97
N CYS A 131 29.27 -2.15 3.99
CA CYS A 131 28.43 -2.05 2.80
C CYS A 131 28.38 -3.37 2.01
N ARG A 132 29.53 -4.01 1.78
CA ARG A 132 29.60 -5.33 1.13
C ARG A 132 28.83 -6.40 1.92
N ASP A 133 28.97 -6.44 3.24
CA ASP A 133 28.26 -7.39 4.10
C ASP A 133 26.74 -7.19 4.05
N VAL A 134 26.28 -5.94 4.06
CA VAL A 134 24.86 -5.58 3.93
C VAL A 134 24.31 -6.00 2.57
N LEU A 135 25.01 -5.67 1.48
CA LEU A 135 24.59 -6.04 0.13
C LEU A 135 24.50 -7.56 -0.01
N LYS A 136 25.48 -8.29 0.50
CA LYS A 136 25.46 -9.76 0.51
C LYS A 136 24.20 -10.28 1.20
N LYS A 137 23.88 -9.78 2.40
CA LYS A 137 22.65 -10.17 3.13
C LYS A 137 21.38 -9.86 2.33
N ILE A 138 21.28 -8.70 1.69
CA ILE A 138 20.10 -8.33 0.88
C ILE A 138 19.98 -9.23 -0.36
N VAL A 139 21.11 -9.60 -0.97
CA VAL A 139 21.16 -10.54 -2.10
C VAL A 139 20.78 -11.96 -1.67
N ASP A 140 21.26 -12.43 -0.52
CA ASP A 140 20.90 -13.72 0.05
C ASP A 140 19.38 -13.81 0.35
N LEU A 141 18.77 -12.68 0.75
CA LEU A 141 17.32 -12.54 0.92
C LEU A 141 16.54 -12.42 -0.40
N LYS A 142 17.24 -12.34 -1.54
CA LYS A 142 16.69 -12.22 -2.90
C LYS A 142 15.87 -10.96 -3.17
N VAL A 143 15.97 -9.94 -2.32
CA VAL A 143 15.31 -8.65 -2.56
C VAL A 143 16.05 -7.85 -3.62
N ILE A 144 17.36 -8.06 -3.73
CA ILE A 144 18.21 -7.54 -4.80
C ILE A 144 18.94 -8.72 -5.44
N LYS A 145 19.16 -8.65 -6.75
CA LYS A 145 20.05 -9.53 -7.51
C LYS A 145 21.33 -8.80 -7.83
N SER A 146 22.45 -9.51 -7.81
CA SER A 146 23.74 -9.01 -8.28
C SER A 146 24.15 -9.76 -9.54
N GLU A 147 24.45 -9.05 -10.61
CA GLU A 147 24.89 -9.61 -11.89
C GLU A 147 26.19 -8.93 -12.32
N LYS A 148 27.05 -9.64 -13.05
CA LYS A 148 28.24 -9.01 -13.65
C LYS A 148 27.81 -8.28 -14.92
N ASP A 149 28.34 -7.08 -15.15
CA ASP A 149 28.07 -6.38 -16.41
C ASP A 149 28.60 -7.22 -17.58
N PRO A 150 27.79 -7.47 -18.62
CA PRO A 150 28.20 -8.26 -19.78
C PRO A 150 29.36 -7.61 -20.57
N LYS A 151 29.52 -6.29 -20.50
CA LYS A 151 30.59 -5.54 -21.18
C LYS A 151 31.86 -5.45 -20.35
N ASP A 152 31.74 -5.31 -19.03
CA ASP A 152 32.86 -5.30 -18.10
C ASP A 152 32.57 -6.16 -16.87
N ARG A 153 33.08 -7.40 -16.88
CA ARG A 153 32.86 -8.37 -15.80
C ARG A 153 33.41 -7.96 -14.43
N ARG A 154 34.16 -6.85 -14.33
CA ARG A 154 34.62 -6.26 -13.06
C ARG A 154 33.53 -5.44 -12.38
N ILE A 155 32.54 -4.99 -13.13
CA ILE A 155 31.41 -4.21 -12.63
C ILE A 155 30.31 -5.15 -12.18
N ILE A 156 29.78 -4.91 -10.98
CA ILE A 156 28.60 -5.61 -10.45
C ILE A 156 27.41 -4.67 -10.55
N LEU A 157 26.37 -5.14 -11.24
CA LEU A 157 25.08 -4.49 -11.39
C LEU A 157 24.12 -5.03 -10.34
N TYR A 158 23.37 -4.14 -9.68
CA TYR A 158 22.40 -4.52 -8.65
C TYR A 158 20.99 -4.20 -9.12
N TYR A 159 20.10 -5.19 -9.08
CA TYR A 159 18.72 -5.10 -9.54
C TYR A 159 17.77 -5.40 -8.39
N VAL A 160 16.80 -4.54 -8.13
CA VAL A 160 15.70 -4.87 -7.22
C VAL A 160 14.81 -5.91 -7.87
N ASP A 161 14.52 -7.00 -7.15
CA ASP A 161 13.69 -8.06 -7.67
C ASP A 161 12.21 -7.61 -7.74
N LYS A 162 11.64 -7.69 -8.95
CA LYS A 162 10.24 -7.38 -9.24
C LYS A 162 9.25 -8.22 -8.44
N LYS A 163 9.66 -9.34 -7.84
CA LYS A 163 8.87 -10.08 -6.86
C LYS A 163 8.52 -9.23 -5.64
N PHE A 164 9.38 -8.30 -5.23
CA PHE A 164 9.15 -7.47 -4.04
C PHE A 164 8.72 -6.06 -4.41
N HIS A 165 9.42 -5.43 -5.37
CA HIS A 165 9.21 -4.02 -5.70
C HIS A 165 9.26 -3.74 -7.20
N SER A 166 8.39 -2.85 -7.69
CA SER A 166 8.39 -2.45 -9.10
C SER A 166 7.88 -1.03 -9.31
N MET A 167 8.39 -0.33 -10.33
CA MET A 167 7.89 0.99 -10.77
C MET A 167 7.01 0.92 -12.04
N ALA A 168 6.58 -0.28 -12.45
CA ALA A 168 5.94 -0.55 -13.75
C ALA A 168 4.41 -0.72 -13.69
N GLU A 169 3.76 -0.52 -14.83
CA GLU A 169 2.30 -0.41 -15.00
C GLU A 169 1.64 -1.73 -15.39
N SER A 170 1.47 -2.64 -14.43
CA SER A 170 0.38 -3.64 -14.35
C SER A 170 0.75 -4.61 -13.24
N ILE A 171 0.05 -4.47 -12.10
CA ILE A 171 0.29 -5.32 -10.93
C ILE A 171 -1.02 -6.02 -10.64
N HIS A 172 -0.98 -7.35 -10.67
CA HIS A 172 -2.13 -8.23 -10.52
C HIS A 172 -2.24 -8.84 -9.11
N GLU A 173 -1.47 -8.32 -8.16
CA GLU A 173 -1.44 -8.71 -6.75
C GLU A 173 -1.61 -7.47 -5.87
N SER A 174 -1.95 -7.63 -4.59
CA SER A 174 -2.09 -6.48 -3.68
C SER A 174 -0.74 -5.83 -3.37
N PHE A 175 -0.67 -4.50 -3.47
CA PHE A 175 0.55 -3.74 -3.23
C PHE A 175 0.28 -2.39 -2.55
N VAL A 176 1.31 -1.89 -1.89
CA VAL A 176 1.35 -0.51 -1.38
C VAL A 176 2.18 0.35 -2.34
N GLN A 177 1.66 1.49 -2.74
CA GLN A 177 2.34 2.54 -3.47
C GLN A 177 3.15 3.40 -2.51
N LEU A 178 4.45 3.20 -2.47
CA LEU A 178 5.38 4.10 -1.79
C LEU A 178 5.70 5.29 -2.69
N ASN A 179 5.31 6.50 -2.26
CA ASN A 179 5.59 7.72 -3.01
C ASN A 179 7.11 7.91 -3.15
N LYS A 180 7.56 8.02 -4.39
CA LYS A 180 8.98 8.05 -4.73
C LYS A 180 9.68 9.34 -4.26
N ASN A 181 8.99 10.46 -4.39
CA ASN A 181 9.53 11.77 -4.04
C ASN A 181 9.64 11.91 -2.52
N GLU A 182 8.61 11.49 -1.79
CA GLU A 182 8.65 11.45 -0.32
C GLU A 182 9.70 10.46 0.17
N LEU A 183 9.86 9.29 -0.47
CA LEU A 183 10.95 8.36 -0.16
C LEU A 183 12.33 9.01 -0.26
N ASN A 184 12.59 9.75 -1.34
CA ASN A 184 13.88 10.40 -1.53
C ASN A 184 14.14 11.43 -0.41
N LYS A 185 13.14 12.26 -0.06
CA LYS A 185 13.22 13.20 1.07
C LYS A 185 13.49 12.50 2.40
N MET A 186 12.83 11.37 2.64
CA MET A 186 13.04 10.58 3.86
C MET A 186 14.45 9.98 3.91
N VAL A 187 14.99 9.50 2.79
CA VAL A 187 16.35 8.93 2.74
C VAL A 187 17.42 10.01 2.96
N GLU A 188 17.19 11.23 2.50
CA GLU A 188 18.09 12.38 2.73
C GLU A 188 18.02 12.92 4.17
N ASN A 189 16.98 12.61 4.93
CA ASN A 189 16.82 13.06 6.31
C ASN A 189 17.50 12.08 7.29
N GLU A 190 18.71 12.43 7.73
CA GLU A 190 19.51 11.64 8.65
C GLU A 190 18.81 11.34 9.98
N ASN A 191 17.90 12.22 10.43
CA ASN A 191 17.16 12.02 11.69
C ASN A 191 16.24 10.78 11.67
N LEU A 192 15.91 10.25 10.48
CA LEU A 192 15.08 9.06 10.38
C LEU A 192 15.86 7.79 10.71
N GLY A 193 17.16 7.72 10.41
CA GLY A 193 18.02 6.58 10.74
C GLY A 193 17.35 5.22 10.49
N ASN A 194 17.32 4.37 11.53
CA ASN A 194 16.70 3.04 11.48
C ASN A 194 15.16 3.06 11.50
N ALA A 195 14.52 4.19 11.74
CA ALA A 195 13.07 4.31 11.66
C ALA A 195 12.56 4.07 10.22
N LEU A 196 13.42 4.29 9.21
CA LEU A 196 13.15 3.84 7.83
C LEU A 196 12.96 2.33 7.72
N GLY A 197 13.71 1.54 8.49
CA GLY A 197 13.54 0.10 8.58
C GLY A 197 12.20 -0.29 9.18
N VAL A 198 11.72 0.46 10.19
CA VAL A 198 10.34 0.29 10.71
C VAL A 198 9.33 0.54 9.61
N LEU A 199 9.45 1.67 8.88
CA LEU A 199 8.55 1.99 7.77
C LEU A 199 8.47 0.85 6.74
N TYR A 200 9.60 0.24 6.39
CA TYR A 200 9.62 -0.91 5.46
C TYR A 200 8.85 -2.11 5.98
N LYS A 201 9.10 -2.48 7.24
CA LYS A 201 8.56 -3.69 7.84
C LYS A 201 7.07 -3.56 8.15
N ILE A 202 6.54 -2.35 8.35
CA ILE A 202 5.10 -2.10 8.52
C ILE A 202 4.31 -2.03 7.21
N LEU A 203 4.96 -1.86 6.04
CA LEU A 203 4.26 -1.75 4.74
C LEU A 203 3.18 -2.81 4.53
N PRO A 204 3.40 -4.11 4.84
CA PRO A 204 2.40 -5.13 4.62
C PRO A 204 1.10 -4.92 5.41
N TYR A 205 1.19 -4.23 6.54
CA TYR A 205 0.13 -4.08 7.55
C TYR A 205 -0.67 -2.78 7.42
N VAL A 206 -0.36 -1.94 6.42
CA VAL A 206 -1.11 -0.70 6.17
C VAL A 206 -2.43 -1.03 5.51
N HIS A 207 -3.55 -0.73 6.16
CA HIS A 207 -4.90 -0.93 5.65
C HIS A 207 -5.17 -0.06 4.41
N PHE A 208 -5.83 -0.62 3.40
CA PHE A 208 -5.85 0.02 2.08
C PHE A 208 -6.76 1.24 1.93
N GLN A 209 -7.81 1.31 2.74
CA GLN A 209 -8.79 2.39 2.66
C GLN A 209 -8.58 3.44 3.75
N THR A 210 -8.06 3.01 4.90
CA THR A 210 -8.06 3.82 6.13
C THR A 210 -6.66 4.26 6.59
N PHE A 211 -5.60 3.69 6.01
CA PHE A 211 -4.19 3.92 6.35
C PHE A 211 -3.77 3.50 7.77
N TYR A 212 -4.65 2.83 8.53
CA TYR A 212 -4.31 2.26 9.83
C TYR A 212 -3.36 1.07 9.71
N LEU A 213 -2.55 0.84 10.74
CA LEU A 213 -1.80 -0.41 10.91
C LEU A 213 -2.71 -1.48 11.51
N VAL A 214 -2.91 -2.57 10.79
CA VAL A 214 -3.84 -3.65 11.14
C VAL A 214 -3.29 -5.03 10.74
N TRP A 215 -3.76 -6.10 11.40
CA TRP A 215 -3.45 -7.48 11.06
C TRP A 215 -4.11 -7.95 9.76
N ASN A 216 -5.28 -7.39 9.43
CA ASN A 216 -6.11 -7.74 8.27
C ASN A 216 -6.19 -6.61 7.21
N PRO A 217 -5.06 -6.20 6.61
CA PRO A 217 -4.95 -4.94 5.88
C PRO A 217 -5.60 -4.94 4.48
N THR A 218 -6.23 -6.06 4.09
CA THR A 218 -7.06 -6.23 2.88
C THR A 218 -8.56 -6.30 3.20
N HIS A 219 -8.97 -6.14 4.45
CA HIS A 219 -10.38 -6.19 4.83
C HIS A 219 -11.16 -5.06 4.15
N ASN A 220 -12.18 -5.37 3.35
CA ASN A 220 -12.92 -4.32 2.63
C ASN A 220 -14.01 -3.72 3.51
N MET A 221 -13.85 -2.44 3.87
CA MET A 221 -14.80 -1.70 4.70
C MET A 221 -16.09 -1.33 3.94
N LEU A 222 -16.10 -1.39 2.60
CA LEU A 222 -17.26 -1.00 1.78
C LEU A 222 -18.35 -2.10 1.67
N TYR A 223 -18.35 -3.10 2.55
CA TYR A 223 -19.10 -4.36 2.35
C TYR A 223 -20.63 -4.19 2.18
N LYS A 224 -21.22 -3.04 2.49
CA LYS A 224 -22.67 -2.74 2.24
C LYS A 224 -22.97 -1.30 1.88
N SER A 225 -21.96 -0.43 1.87
CA SER A 225 -22.14 1.01 1.71
C SER A 225 -21.58 1.50 0.38
N GLN A 226 -22.17 2.59 -0.12
CA GLN A 226 -21.70 3.26 -1.32
C GLN A 226 -20.44 4.10 -1.07
N SER A 227 -20.17 4.49 0.18
CA SER A 227 -19.02 5.33 0.55
C SER A 227 -18.24 4.79 1.75
N LEU A 228 -16.94 5.11 1.81
CA LEU A 228 -16.08 4.79 2.95
C LEU A 228 -16.52 5.57 4.21
N ALA A 229 -16.98 6.80 4.04
CA ALA A 229 -17.43 7.64 5.15
C ALA A 229 -18.62 6.97 5.87
N ASP A 230 -19.66 6.60 5.13
CA ASP A 230 -20.84 5.93 5.70
C ASP A 230 -20.45 4.57 6.31
N SER A 231 -19.52 3.86 5.67
CA SER A 231 -18.98 2.60 6.19
C SER A 231 -18.29 2.75 7.54
N LEU A 232 -17.67 3.90 7.81
CA LEU A 232 -16.98 4.17 9.08
C LEU A 232 -17.94 4.68 10.16
N LEU A 233 -19.13 5.15 9.78
CA LEU A 233 -20.20 5.57 10.70
C LEU A 233 -21.03 4.40 11.21
N ASP A 234 -21.03 3.26 10.52
CA ASP A 234 -21.63 2.00 10.98
C ASP A 234 -20.80 1.43 12.14
N GLU A 235 -21.33 1.44 13.37
CA GLU A 235 -20.60 1.05 14.59
C GLU A 235 -19.97 -0.35 14.52
N GLU A 236 -20.60 -1.30 13.81
CA GLU A 236 -20.07 -2.65 13.68
C GLU A 236 -18.83 -2.72 12.79
N ASN A 237 -18.68 -1.79 11.86
CA ASN A 237 -17.73 -1.93 10.77
C ASN A 237 -16.28 -1.55 11.16
N PRO A 238 -16.00 -0.42 11.85
CA PRO A 238 -14.68 -0.13 12.41
C PRO A 238 -14.15 -1.25 13.31
N SER A 239 -15.03 -1.94 14.04
CA SER A 239 -14.64 -3.04 14.93
C SER A 239 -14.05 -4.26 14.20
N LYS A 240 -14.26 -4.36 12.88
CA LYS A 240 -13.69 -5.42 12.05
C LYS A 240 -12.22 -5.18 11.69
N LEU A 241 -11.70 -3.98 11.91
CA LEU A 241 -10.28 -3.71 11.74
C LEU A 241 -9.50 -4.23 12.95
N GLU A 242 -8.61 -5.18 12.71
CA GLU A 242 -7.76 -5.76 13.74
C GLU A 242 -6.53 -4.88 13.94
N HIS A 243 -6.69 -3.79 14.68
CA HIS A 243 -5.62 -2.81 14.89
C HIS A 243 -4.38 -3.41 15.55
N LEU A 244 -3.21 -3.03 15.04
CA LEU A 244 -1.93 -3.40 15.63
C LEU A 244 -1.62 -2.52 16.85
N LEU A 245 -1.49 -3.15 18.01
CA LEU A 245 -1.00 -2.54 19.23
C LEU A 245 0.52 -2.28 19.13
N GLN A 246 1.00 -1.30 19.90
CA GLN A 246 2.42 -0.93 19.92
C GLN A 246 3.35 -2.12 20.22
N LYS A 247 2.94 -3.02 21.14
CA LYS A 247 3.68 -4.25 21.46
C LYS A 247 3.77 -5.22 20.29
N GLU A 248 2.66 -5.41 19.57
CA GLU A 248 2.62 -6.27 18.38
C GLU A 248 3.48 -5.70 17.25
N ILE A 249 3.50 -4.36 17.10
CA ILE A 249 4.44 -3.71 16.19
C ILE A 249 5.88 -4.03 16.62
N ALA A 250 6.23 -3.93 17.91
CA ALA A 250 7.56 -4.28 18.41
C ALA A 250 7.97 -5.71 18.00
N GLU A 251 7.06 -6.67 18.17
CA GLU A 251 7.25 -8.09 17.83
C GLU A 251 7.45 -8.30 16.33
N ILE A 252 6.59 -7.70 15.48
CA ILE A 252 6.70 -7.77 14.01
C ILE A 252 8.04 -7.18 13.53
N ILE A 253 8.46 -6.06 14.14
CA ILE A 253 9.70 -5.37 13.80
C ILE A 253 10.91 -6.16 14.33
N GLY A 254 10.75 -6.94 15.40
CA GLY A 254 11.82 -7.70 16.04
C GLY A 254 12.73 -6.81 16.91
N VAL A 255 12.13 -5.86 17.64
CA VAL A 255 12.84 -4.95 18.56
C VAL A 255 12.09 -4.85 19.88
N HIS A 256 12.75 -4.33 20.91
CA HIS A 256 12.12 -4.09 22.21
C HIS A 256 11.07 -2.96 22.15
N GLU A 257 10.07 -2.99 23.04
CA GLU A 257 8.98 -2.01 23.11
C GLU A 257 9.49 -0.56 23.26
N THR A 258 10.53 -0.36 24.06
CA THR A 258 11.18 0.96 24.22
C THR A 258 11.78 1.46 22.91
N THR A 259 12.46 0.60 22.17
CA THR A 259 13.09 0.92 20.89
C THR A 259 12.04 1.22 19.81
N ILE A 260 10.94 0.48 19.75
CA ILE A 260 9.87 0.81 18.79
C ILE A 260 9.18 2.13 19.15
N ASN A 261 9.02 2.47 20.43
CA ASN A 261 8.51 3.77 20.85
C ASN A 261 9.40 4.91 20.34
N GLU A 262 10.73 4.77 20.44
CA GLU A 262 11.67 5.74 19.88
C GLU A 262 11.53 5.88 18.36
N TYR A 263 11.48 4.77 17.62
CA TYR A 263 11.32 4.83 16.17
C TYR A 263 9.97 5.40 15.73
N ILE A 264 8.87 5.06 16.40
CA ILE A 264 7.55 5.64 16.12
C ILE A 264 7.55 7.15 16.45
N ASN A 265 8.19 7.58 17.55
CA ASN A 265 8.36 9.00 17.85
C ASN A 265 9.10 9.73 16.72
N ILE A 266 10.16 9.13 16.19
CA ILE A 266 10.93 9.67 15.05
C ILE A 266 10.05 9.75 13.80
N LEU A 267 9.31 8.70 13.44
CA LEU A 267 8.40 8.71 12.29
C LEU A 267 7.30 9.75 12.45
N GLU A 268 6.77 9.91 13.65
CA GLU A 268 5.73 10.89 13.95
C GLU A 268 6.23 12.33 13.86
N LYS A 269 7.42 12.63 14.43
CA LYS A 269 8.07 13.94 14.33
C LYS A 269 8.31 14.35 12.87
N ASN A 270 8.58 13.37 12.01
CA ASN A 270 8.81 13.56 10.58
C ASN A 270 7.53 13.44 9.73
N LYS A 271 6.34 13.41 10.35
CA LYS A 271 5.03 13.42 9.67
C LYS A 271 4.78 12.22 8.76
N ILE A 272 5.41 11.09 9.07
CA ILE A 272 5.25 9.82 8.34
C ILE A 272 4.11 9.01 8.94
N ILE A 273 4.02 8.98 10.27
CA ILE A 273 2.98 8.29 11.04
C ILE A 273 2.29 9.28 11.98
N LYS A 274 1.03 9.01 12.33
CA LYS A 274 0.31 9.64 13.44
C LYS A 274 -0.10 8.55 14.42
N ARG A 275 -0.01 8.87 15.72
CA ARG A 275 -0.66 8.11 16.79
C ARG A 275 -1.95 8.81 17.17
N ASP A 276 -3.03 8.04 17.26
CA ASP A 276 -4.25 8.45 17.93
C ASP A 276 -4.33 7.74 19.27
N ILE A 277 -4.32 8.51 20.36
CA ILE A 277 -4.23 7.98 21.72
C ILE A 277 -5.59 8.20 22.37
N GLN A 278 -6.25 7.10 22.73
CA GLN A 278 -7.55 7.10 23.39
C GLN A 278 -7.46 6.24 24.65
N GLY A 279 -7.30 6.88 25.81
CA GLY A 279 -6.98 6.19 27.06
C GLY A 279 -5.68 5.40 26.94
N ASP A 280 -5.75 4.10 27.19
CA ASP A 280 -4.61 3.17 27.09
C ASP A 280 -4.41 2.60 25.68
N SER A 281 -5.31 2.89 24.75
CA SER A 281 -5.22 2.42 23.37
C SER A 281 -4.47 3.41 22.48
N VAL A 282 -3.57 2.89 21.65
CA VAL A 282 -2.81 3.68 20.67
C VAL A 282 -3.03 3.08 19.28
N LEU A 283 -3.68 3.86 18.41
CA LEU A 283 -3.86 3.50 17.01
C LEU A 283 -2.80 4.20 16.16
N HIS A 284 -2.24 3.47 15.20
CA HIS A 284 -1.19 3.98 14.31
C HIS A 284 -1.72 4.14 12.89
N MET A 285 -1.48 5.30 12.30
CA MET A 285 -1.88 5.60 10.92
C MET A 285 -0.69 6.13 10.12
N VAL A 286 -0.52 5.65 8.89
CA VAL A 286 0.51 6.16 7.97
C VAL A 286 -0.05 7.31 7.14
N HIS A 287 0.77 8.33 6.89
CA HIS A 287 0.33 9.49 6.13
C HIS A 287 0.10 9.13 4.64
N PRO A 288 -1.04 9.55 4.03
CA PRO A 288 -1.35 9.29 2.62
C PRO A 288 -0.34 9.80 1.58
N ARG A 289 0.44 10.85 1.92
CA ARG A 289 1.54 11.34 1.09
C ARG A 289 2.67 10.32 0.94
N VAL A 290 2.88 9.48 1.97
CA VAL A 290 4.00 8.54 2.00
C VAL A 290 3.58 7.26 1.30
N LEU A 291 2.42 6.74 1.71
CA LEU A 291 1.88 5.49 1.20
C LEU A 291 0.45 5.68 0.73
N LYS A 292 0.15 5.12 -0.43
CA LYS A 292 -1.22 4.78 -0.85
C LYS A 292 -1.25 3.27 -1.00
N ARG A 293 -2.39 2.62 -0.79
CA ARG A 293 -2.51 1.20 -1.09
C ARG A 293 -3.53 1.04 -2.19
N TYR A 294 -3.18 0.23 -3.16
CA TYR A 294 -4.05 -0.05 -4.29
C TYR A 294 -4.34 -1.53 -4.23
N ASP A 295 -5.59 -1.88 -3.95
CA ASP A 295 -6.04 -3.23 -4.24
C ASP A 295 -6.42 -3.28 -5.71
N THR A 296 -6.24 -4.45 -6.32
CA THR A 296 -6.78 -4.68 -7.66
C THR A 296 -8.29 -4.55 -7.54
N HIS A 297 -8.85 -3.50 -8.17
CA HIS A 297 -10.28 -3.16 -8.35
C HIS A 297 -10.80 -1.98 -7.53
N TYR A 298 -11.13 -0.90 -8.26
CA TYR A 298 -11.98 0.23 -7.88
C TYR A 298 -11.56 0.99 -6.60
N VAL A 299 -10.92 2.14 -6.81
CA VAL A 299 -10.83 3.19 -5.78
C VAL A 299 -11.97 4.17 -6.10
N PRO A 300 -13.08 4.17 -5.36
CA PRO A 300 -14.13 5.15 -5.54
C PRO A 300 -13.59 6.57 -5.24
N ASP A 301 -14.19 7.58 -5.87
CA ASP A 301 -13.68 8.96 -5.85
C ASP A 301 -13.63 9.56 -4.43
N ASP A 302 -14.46 9.05 -3.51
CA ASP A 302 -14.55 9.43 -2.09
C ASP A 302 -13.33 8.98 -1.24
N GLN A 303 -12.60 7.93 -1.63
CA GLN A 303 -11.36 7.56 -0.94
C GLN A 303 -10.30 8.65 -1.06
N ASN A 304 -10.34 9.45 -2.13
CA ASN A 304 -9.48 10.62 -2.27
C ASN A 304 -9.89 11.75 -1.30
N GLU A 305 -11.18 11.90 -1.02
CA GLU A 305 -11.69 12.85 -0.01
C GLU A 305 -11.28 12.43 1.40
N TYR A 306 -11.43 11.14 1.72
CA TYR A 306 -10.94 10.60 2.99
C TYR A 306 -9.42 10.79 3.15
N ALA A 307 -8.64 10.52 2.11
CA ALA A 307 -7.20 10.79 2.14
C ALA A 307 -6.90 12.26 2.46
N LYS A 308 -7.57 13.21 1.79
CA LYS A 308 -7.44 14.66 2.09
C LYS A 308 -7.82 14.99 3.54
N PHE A 309 -8.89 14.39 4.06
CA PHE A 309 -9.29 14.55 5.45
C PHE A 309 -8.19 14.08 6.41
N ILE A 310 -7.60 12.91 6.16
CA ILE A 310 -6.44 12.44 6.93
C ILE A 310 -5.27 13.42 6.84
N GLU A 311 -4.96 13.99 5.67
CA GLU A 311 -3.91 15.01 5.56
C GLU A 311 -4.19 16.24 6.43
N VAL A 312 -5.45 16.68 6.53
CA VAL A 312 -5.87 17.76 7.43
C VAL A 312 -5.66 17.37 8.89
N GLN A 313 -6.04 16.14 9.29
CA GLN A 313 -5.80 15.66 10.65
C GLN A 313 -4.31 15.65 11.02
N PHE A 314 -3.44 15.24 10.09
CA PHE A 314 -1.99 15.27 10.29
C PHE A 314 -1.46 16.71 10.44
N LYS A 315 -2.03 17.69 9.72
CA LYS A 315 -1.69 19.12 9.88
C LYS A 315 -2.12 19.67 11.24
N GLN A 316 -3.33 19.34 11.71
CA GLN A 316 -3.84 19.80 13.00
C GLN A 316 -3.03 19.23 14.19
N HIS A 317 -2.66 17.94 14.12
CA HIS A 317 -1.84 17.29 15.15
C HIS A 317 -0.51 18.01 15.39
N GLN A 318 0.06 18.60 14.34
CA GLN A 318 1.32 19.34 14.42
C GLN A 318 1.18 20.67 15.18
N GLN A 319 0.10 21.41 14.95
CA GLN A 319 -0.12 22.71 15.57
C GLN A 319 -0.29 22.60 17.09
N ARG A 320 -0.85 21.49 17.59
CA ARG A 320 -1.01 21.27 19.03
C ARG A 320 0.32 20.97 19.73
N LYS A 321 1.20 20.17 19.12
CA LYS A 321 2.53 19.85 19.71
C LYS A 321 3.48 21.05 19.74
N SER A 322 3.39 21.98 18.78
CA SER A 322 4.21 23.21 18.82
C SER A 322 3.79 24.16 19.95
N ASN A 323 2.52 24.10 20.38
CA ASN A 323 1.96 25.03 21.34
C ASN A 323 2.02 24.52 22.79
N SER A 324 2.14 23.21 23.02
CA SER A 324 2.23 22.62 24.37
C SER A 324 3.58 22.84 25.07
N GLY A 325 4.56 23.49 24.42
CA GLY A 325 5.91 23.71 24.94
C GLY A 325 6.26 25.16 25.32
N ARG A 326 5.40 26.15 25.04
CA ARG A 326 5.65 27.55 25.44
C ARG A 326 4.84 27.89 26.69
N LYS A 327 5.44 27.73 27.88
CA LYS A 327 5.06 28.59 29.00
C LYS A 327 5.41 30.03 28.58
N PRO A 328 4.47 30.99 28.59
CA PRO A 328 4.84 32.37 28.40
C PRO A 328 5.79 32.76 29.54
N ASN A 329 6.99 33.21 29.20
CA ASN A 329 7.84 33.89 30.17
C ASN A 329 7.04 35.09 30.67
N LYS A 330 6.57 35.03 31.92
CA LYS A 330 6.07 36.20 32.62
C LYS A 330 7.26 37.17 32.74
N LYS A 331 7.16 38.31 32.07
CA LYS A 331 8.03 39.46 32.29
C LYS A 331 7.72 40.09 33.63
#